data_AF-A0A8I1WA00-F1
#
_entry.id   AF-A0A8I1WA00-F1
#
_cell.length_a   1.000
_cell.length_b   1.000
_cell.length_c   1.000
_cell.angle_alpha   90.00
_cell.angle_beta   90.00
_cell.angle_gamma   90.00
#
_symmetry.space_group_name_H-M   'P 1'
#
loop_
_entity.id
_entity.type
_entity.pdbx_description
1 polymer ?
#
loop_
_entity_poly.entity_id
_entity_poly.type
_entity_poly.pdbx_seq_one_letter_code
_entity_poly.pdbx_strand_id
1 'polypeptide(L)'
;ANMIGSLCRHEVIKTTVPKAKEVRRAVEPLITLAKTDSVANARLSCARTRDNEIVAKLLNELGPRFVNRAGGYTRILKCGFRAYDNAPMAYIELVDRAPVAEAAAE
;
A
#
# COMPACT_ATOMS: atom_id res chain seq x y z
N ALA A 1 -7.56 5.98 -7.19
CA ALA A 1 -7.88 6.09 -5.74
C ALA A 1 -8.12 4.72 -5.12
N ASN A 2 -9.08 3.93 -5.61
CA ASN A 2 -9.51 2.69 -4.96
C ASN A 2 -8.38 1.70 -4.63
N MET A 3 -7.45 1.45 -5.56
CA MET A 3 -6.36 0.48 -5.33
C MET A 3 -5.32 0.94 -4.29
N ILE A 4 -5.11 2.26 -4.17
CA ILE A 4 -4.22 2.85 -3.14
C ILE A 4 -4.85 2.65 -1.76
N GLY A 5 -6.15 2.97 -1.64
CA GLY A 5 -6.91 2.75 -0.41
C GLY A 5 -6.94 1.28 -0.02
N SER A 6 -7.20 0.37 -0.98
CA SER A 6 -7.16 -1.08 -0.73
C SER A 6 -5.80 -1.56 -0.25
N LEU A 7 -4.68 -1.07 -0.83
CA LEU A 7 -3.34 -1.45 -0.37
C LEU A 7 -3.06 -0.92 1.03
N CYS A 8 -3.45 0.31 1.36
CA CYS A 8 -3.26 0.86 2.70
C CYS A 8 -4.11 0.11 3.73
N ARG A 9 -5.36 -0.24 3.37
CA ARG A 9 -6.30 -0.97 4.25
C ARG A 9 -5.84 -2.40 4.53
N HIS A 10 -5.58 -3.18 3.48
CA HIS A 10 -5.31 -4.62 3.60
C HIS A 10 -3.82 -4.98 3.67
N GLU A 11 -2.92 -4.01 3.43
CA GLU A 11 -1.45 -4.15 3.41
C GLU A 11 -0.89 -5.12 2.34
N VAL A 12 -1.74 -5.94 1.73
CA VAL A 12 -1.44 -6.80 0.58
C VAL A 12 -2.63 -6.84 -0.36
N ILE A 13 -2.36 -6.72 -1.67
CA ILE A 13 -3.37 -6.92 -2.71
C ILE A 13 -2.79 -7.74 -3.85
N LYS A 14 -3.65 -8.54 -4.50
CA LYS A 14 -3.33 -9.25 -5.74
C LYS A 14 -3.83 -8.45 -6.94
N THR A 15 -2.95 -8.13 -7.87
CA THR A 15 -3.30 -7.38 -9.07
C THR A 15 -2.43 -7.81 -10.25
N THR A 16 -2.58 -7.19 -11.41
CA THR A 16 -1.71 -7.47 -12.56
C THR A 16 -0.36 -6.77 -12.37
N VAL A 17 0.72 -7.35 -12.90
CA VAL A 17 2.08 -6.79 -12.86
C VAL A 17 2.14 -5.31 -13.27
N PRO A 18 1.55 -4.87 -14.41
CA PRO A 18 1.58 -3.45 -14.77
C PRO A 18 0.85 -2.57 -13.75
N LYS A 19 -0.30 -3.02 -13.23
CA LYS A 19 -1.03 -2.26 -12.21
C LYS A 19 -0.25 -2.17 -10.90
N ALA A 20 0.41 -3.25 -10.46
CA ALA A 20 1.25 -3.23 -9.27
C ALA A 20 2.39 -2.21 -9.39
N LYS A 21 3.03 -2.13 -10.56
CA LYS A 21 4.09 -1.13 -10.83
C LYS A 21 3.57 0.30 -10.77
N GLU A 22 2.38 0.56 -11.28
CA GLU A 22 1.76 1.90 -11.20
C GLU A 22 1.33 2.25 -9.78
N VAL A 23 0.76 1.30 -9.02
CA VAL A 23 0.39 1.53 -7.61
C VAL A 23 1.60 1.91 -6.78
N ARG A 24 2.77 1.28 -7.02
CA ARG A 24 4.02 1.64 -6.36
C ARG A 24 4.36 3.13 -6.53
N ARG A 25 4.24 3.66 -7.74
CA ARG A 25 4.52 5.09 -8.03
C ARG A 25 3.59 6.03 -7.27
N ALA A 26 2.36 5.60 -7.00
CA ALA A 26 1.36 6.43 -6.32
C ALA A 26 1.43 6.31 -4.78
N VAL A 27 1.71 5.12 -4.25
CA VAL A 27 1.69 4.83 -2.80
C VAL A 27 2.96 5.28 -2.09
N GLU A 28 4.14 5.08 -2.68
CA GLU A 28 5.39 5.42 -2.00
C GLU A 28 5.51 6.93 -1.66
N PRO A 29 5.12 7.87 -2.54
CA PRO A 29 5.09 9.29 -2.18
C PRO A 29 4.07 9.63 -1.09
N LEU A 30 2.95 8.90 -1.01
CA LEU A 30 1.95 9.10 0.05
C LEU A 30 2.48 8.68 1.41
N ILE A 31 3.15 7.53 1.49
CA ILE A 31 3.81 7.07 2.72
C ILE A 31 4.91 8.04 3.15
N THR A 32 5.66 8.57 2.17
CA THR A 32 6.72 9.56 2.44
C THR A 32 6.14 10.85 3.01
N LEU A 33 5.02 11.34 2.45
CA LEU A 33 4.30 12.50 2.95
C LEU A 33 3.77 12.26 4.38
N ALA A 34 3.32 11.03 4.66
CA ALA A 34 2.77 10.65 5.95
C ALA A 34 3.81 10.52 7.07
N LYS A 35 5.11 10.52 6.77
CA LYS A 35 6.17 10.53 7.80
C LYS A 35 6.18 11.82 8.62
N THR A 36 5.74 12.93 8.03
CA THR A 36 5.69 14.23 8.68
C THR A 36 4.24 14.59 8.92
N ASP A 37 3.79 14.51 10.17
CA ASP A 37 2.45 14.91 10.52
C ASP A 37 2.30 16.43 10.44
N SER A 38 1.43 16.89 9.54
CA SER A 38 1.05 18.29 9.41
C SER A 38 -0.33 18.41 8.78
N VAL A 39 -1.07 19.46 9.12
CA VAL A 39 -2.41 19.72 8.56
C VAL A 39 -2.36 19.83 7.03
N ALA A 40 -1.29 20.42 6.47
CA ALA A 40 -1.10 20.50 5.03
C ALA A 40 -0.92 19.12 4.38
N ASN A 41 -0.11 18.25 4.99
CA ASN A 41 0.14 16.88 4.51
C ASN A 41 -1.09 15.99 4.63
N ALA A 42 -1.87 16.15 5.70
CA ALA A 42 -3.15 15.47 5.88
C ALA A 42 -4.15 15.86 4.78
N ARG A 43 -4.28 17.16 4.48
CA ARG A 43 -5.14 17.67 3.41
C ARG A 43 -4.69 17.18 2.02
N LEU A 44 -3.39 17.19 1.76
CA LEU A 44 -2.83 16.73 0.49
C LEU A 44 -3.04 15.21 0.30
N SER A 45 -2.86 14.43 1.37
CA SER A 45 -3.17 13.00 1.37
C SER A 45 -4.66 12.76 1.09
N CYS A 46 -5.55 13.47 1.79
CA CYS A 46 -7.00 13.40 1.59
C CYS A 46 -7.41 13.76 0.15
N ALA A 47 -6.81 14.79 -0.46
CA ALA A 47 -7.08 15.15 -1.85
C ALA A 47 -6.76 14.01 -2.85
N ARG A 48 -5.77 13.17 -2.53
CA ARG A 48 -5.32 12.05 -3.39
C ARG A 48 -6.08 10.75 -3.13
N THR A 49 -6.35 10.40 -1.88
CA THR A 49 -7.04 9.16 -1.50
C THR A 49 -8.55 9.31 -1.50
N ARG A 50 -9.07 10.51 -1.17
CA ARG A 50 -10.49 10.83 -0.95
C ARG A 50 -11.17 9.98 0.13
N ASP A 51 -10.38 9.43 1.04
CA ASP A 51 -10.84 8.57 2.13
C ASP A 51 -10.13 8.96 3.42
N ASN A 52 -10.90 9.42 4.41
CA ASN A 52 -10.38 9.91 5.69
C ASN A 52 -9.83 8.78 6.56
N GLU A 53 -10.39 7.58 6.47
CA GLU A 53 -9.92 6.41 7.23
C GLU A 53 -8.50 6.03 6.78
N ILE A 54 -8.27 6.06 5.46
CA ILE A 54 -6.95 5.77 4.89
C ILE A 54 -5.94 6.85 5.27
N VAL A 55 -6.35 8.13 5.31
CA VAL A 55 -5.47 9.22 5.76
C VAL A 55 -5.08 9.04 7.22
N ALA A 56 -6.04 8.70 8.08
CA ALA A 56 -5.77 8.41 9.48
C ALA A 56 -4.77 7.24 9.63
N LYS A 57 -4.98 6.13 8.91
CA LYS A 57 -4.04 4.99 8.92
C LYS A 57 -2.66 5.37 8.41
N LEU A 58 -2.58 6.18 7.35
CA LEU A 58 -1.32 6.65 6.80
C LEU A 58 -0.50 7.45 7.82
N LEU A 59 -1.12 8.41 8.51
CA LEU A 59 -0.44 9.29 9.46
C LEU A 59 -0.15 8.61 10.80
N ASN A 60 -1.11 7.83 11.32
CA ASN A 60 -1.00 7.27 12.68
C ASN A 60 -0.18 5.98 12.71
N GLU A 61 -0.23 5.16 11.66
CA GLU A 61 0.41 3.83 11.66
C GLU A 61 1.57 3.74 10.66
N LEU A 62 1.30 4.03 9.38
CA LEU A 62 2.28 3.77 8.30
C LEU A 62 3.43 4.79 8.31
N GLY A 63 3.15 6.06 8.62
CA GLY A 63 4.15 7.11 8.74
C GLY A 63 5.22 6.75 9.77
N PRO A 64 4.85 6.58 11.06
CA PRO A 64 5.75 6.17 12.14
C PRO A 64 6.50 4.87 11.84
N ARG A 65 5.80 3.86 11.30
CA ARG A 65 6.38 2.56 10.95
C ARG A 65 7.53 2.66 9.94
N PHE A 66 7.45 3.59 9.00
CA PHE A 66 8.45 3.74 7.95
C PHE A 66 9.41 4.92 8.12
N VAL A 67 9.42 5.61 9.26
CA VAL A 67 10.29 6.79 9.51
C VAL A 67 11.74 6.50 9.14
N ASN A 68 12.31 5.42 9.66
CA ASN A 68 13.72 5.05 9.49
C ASN A 68 14.07 4.48 8.10
N ARG A 69 13.07 4.21 7.24
CA ARG A 69 13.26 3.57 5.93
C ARG A 69 13.38 4.60 4.81
N ALA A 70 14.53 4.65 4.13
CA ALA A 70 14.75 5.55 2.99
C ALA A 70 14.13 5.00 1.68
N GLY A 71 12.80 5.03 1.59
CA GLY A 71 12.06 4.57 0.40
C GLY A 71 11.90 3.05 0.29
N GLY A 72 11.22 2.61 -0.78
CA GLY A 72 10.96 1.17 -0.99
C GLY A 72 10.03 0.55 0.06
N TYR A 73 8.89 1.19 0.29
CA TYR A 73 7.89 0.73 1.27
C TYR A 73 7.00 -0.40 0.75
N THR A 74 7.07 -0.69 -0.56
CA THR A 74 6.28 -1.73 -1.21
C THR A 74 7.17 -2.81 -1.81
N ARG A 75 6.69 -4.05 -1.81
CA ARG A 75 7.31 -5.19 -2.49
C ARG A 75 6.33 -5.76 -3.51
N ILE A 76 6.84 -6.12 -4.70
CA ILE A 76 6.07 -6.77 -5.76
C ILE A 76 6.57 -8.19 -5.94
N LEU A 77 5.70 -9.17 -5.72
CA LEU A 77 5.97 -10.61 -5.87
C LEU A 77 5.15 -11.14 -7.04
N LYS A 78 5.79 -11.62 -8.10
CA LYS A 78 5.09 -12.21 -9.26
C LYS A 78 4.44 -13.53 -8.84
N CYS A 79 3.19 -13.75 -9.23
CA CYS A 79 2.42 -14.94 -8.83
C CYS A 79 1.79 -15.66 -10.03
N GLY A 80 2.55 -15.81 -11.10
CA GLY A 80 2.14 -16.52 -12.31
C GLY A 80 1.16 -15.71 -13.17
N PHE A 81 0.31 -16.43 -13.90
CA PHE A 81 -0.64 -15.86 -14.85
C PHE A 81 -2.07 -16.18 -14.44
N ARG A 82 -3.00 -15.29 -14.78
CA ARG A 82 -4.43 -15.49 -14.55
C ARG A 82 -4.99 -16.52 -15.56
N ALA A 83 -5.81 -17.44 -15.07
CA ALA A 83 -6.23 -18.64 -15.82
C ALA A 83 -6.96 -18.36 -17.15
N TYR A 84 -7.79 -17.33 -17.23
CA TYR A 84 -8.66 -17.10 -18.39
C TYR A 84 -8.03 -16.26 -19.50
N ASP A 85 -7.21 -15.27 -19.13
CA ASP A 85 -6.67 -14.28 -20.09
C ASP A 85 -5.14 -14.22 -20.08
N ASN A 86 -4.50 -15.17 -19.41
CA ASN A 86 -3.05 -15.26 -19.25
C ASN A 86 -2.39 -13.94 -18.79
N ALA A 87 -3.13 -13.10 -18.04
CA ALA A 87 -2.59 -11.82 -17.57
C ALA A 87 -1.53 -12.07 -16.49
N PRO A 88 -0.34 -11.44 -16.56
CA PRO A 88 0.70 -11.63 -15.57
C PRO A 88 0.25 -11.00 -14.24
N MET A 89 0.21 -11.81 -13.18
CA MET A 89 -0.26 -11.42 -11.86
C MET A 89 0.91 -11.18 -10.89
N ALA A 90 0.68 -10.30 -9.93
CA ALA A 90 1.59 -10.05 -8.83
C ALA A 90 0.82 -9.70 -7.54
N TYR A 91 1.40 -10.09 -6.42
CA TYR A 91 1.08 -9.49 -5.13
C TYR A 91 1.90 -8.21 -4.96
N ILE A 92 1.25 -7.15 -4.51
CA ILE A 92 1.92 -5.97 -3.98
C ILE A 92 1.61 -5.86 -2.49
N GLU A 93 2.65 -5.77 -1.68
CA GLU A 93 2.56 -5.75 -0.22
C GLU A 93 3.38 -4.59 0.37
N LEU A 94 2.97 -4.12 1.55
CA LEU A 94 3.79 -3.24 2.37
C LEU A 94 4.90 -4.04 3.06
N VAL A 95 6.10 -3.46 3.11
CA VAL A 95 7.25 -4.06 3.78
C VAL A 95 7.05 -4.02 5.30
N ASP A 96 7.72 -4.91 6.04
CA ASP A 96 7.63 -5.02 7.51
C ASP A 96 6.21 -5.31 8.02
N ARG A 97 5.39 -6.02 7.21
CA ARG A 97 4.06 -6.47 7.61
C ARG A 97 4.19 -7.29 8.88
N ALA A 98 3.39 -6.97 9.90
CA ALA A 98 3.22 -7.89 11.01
C ALA A 98 2.78 -9.24 10.42
N PRO A 99 3.38 -10.36 10.83
CA PRO A 99 2.86 -11.66 10.46
C PRO A 99 1.40 -11.66 10.90
N VAL A 100 0.50 -11.87 9.94
CA VAL A 100 -0.88 -12.17 10.30
C VAL A 100 -0.73 -13.50 11.02
N ALA A 101 -0.94 -13.50 12.34
CA ALA A 101 -1.05 -14.72 13.10
C ALA A 101 -2.02 -15.59 12.30
N GLU A 102 -1.48 -16.67 11.75
CA GLU A 102 -2.25 -17.60 10.94
C GLU A 102 -3.46 -17.97 11.79
N ALA A 103 -4.64 -17.50 11.36
CA ALA A 103 -5.84 -18.23 11.69
C ALA A 103 -5.60 -19.59 11.06
N ALA A 104 -5.15 -20.53 11.90
CA ALA A 104 -5.20 -21.95 11.67
C ALA A 104 -6.61 -22.25 11.16
N ALA A 105 -6.73 -22.36 9.85
CA ALA A 105 -7.87 -22.98 9.21
C ALA A 105 -7.44 -24.43 9.02
N GLU A 106 -7.99 -25.25 9.91
CA GLU A 106 -8.19 -26.69 9.83
C GLU A 106 -8.51 -27.20 8.41
#